data_AF-E6Q9M4-F1
#
_entry.id   AF-E6Q9M4-F1
#
_cell.length_a   1.000
_cell.length_b   1.000
_cell.length_c   1.000
_cell.angle_alpha   90.00
_cell.angle_beta   90.00
_cell.angle_gamma   90.00
#
_symmetry.space_group_name_H-M   'P 1'
#
loop_
_entity.id
_entity.type
_entity.pdbx_description
1 polymer ?
#
loop_
_entity_poly.entity_id
_entity_poly.type
_entity_poly.pdbx_seq_one_letter_code
_entity_poly.pdbx_strand_id
1 'polypeptide(L)'
;MPSQPSRELERFSNPHPERDYVVHMDLPEFTCLCPLTGQPDFAHFMLDFIPDQHNVELKSLKLYLWSFRDEGAFHEAMTNRIADDLIGLINPRYLRLLGRWYVRGGITTDVLIEHRQPGWQNPDILGQLPTVRWAQHQPGH
;
A
#
# COMPACT_ATOMS: atom_id res chain seq x y z
N MET A 1 -13.99 22.52 -8.23
CA MET A 1 -14.73 21.57 -7.38
C MET A 1 -13.71 20.85 -6.51
N PRO A 2 -13.90 20.72 -5.18
CA PRO A 2 -13.04 19.87 -4.38
C PRO A 2 -13.18 18.39 -4.83
N SER A 3 -12.10 17.63 -4.77
CA SER A 3 -12.13 16.19 -5.06
C SER A 3 -12.96 15.44 -4.01
N GLN A 4 -13.64 14.38 -4.41
CA GLN A 4 -14.39 13.47 -3.53
C GLN A 4 -13.68 12.10 -3.45
N PRO A 5 -13.83 11.34 -2.34
CA PRO A 5 -13.34 9.97 -2.28
C PRO A 5 -13.98 9.10 -3.36
N SER A 6 -13.22 8.15 -3.91
CA SER A 6 -13.69 7.23 -4.95
C SER A 6 -13.07 5.87 -4.76
N ARG A 7 -13.80 4.80 -5.06
CA ARG A 7 -13.28 3.41 -5.06
C ARG A 7 -12.61 3.03 -6.37
N GLU A 8 -12.72 3.88 -7.39
CA GLU A 8 -12.17 3.62 -8.71
C GLU A 8 -10.68 3.94 -8.71
N LEU A 9 -9.88 2.90 -8.89
CA LEU A 9 -8.46 3.03 -9.18
C LEU A 9 -8.26 3.13 -10.70
N GLU A 10 -7.38 4.04 -11.11
CA GLU A 10 -6.98 4.23 -12.49
C GLU A 10 -5.54 3.77 -12.69
N ARG A 11 -5.22 3.40 -13.93
CA ARG A 11 -3.88 3.00 -14.35
C ARG A 11 -3.50 3.66 -15.66
N PHE A 12 -2.21 3.79 -15.90
CA PHE A 12 -1.66 4.26 -17.17
C PHE A 12 -0.57 3.32 -17.67
N SER A 13 -0.30 3.34 -18.98
CA SER A 13 0.72 2.49 -19.59
C SER A 13 2.09 2.75 -18.99
N ASN A 14 2.84 1.69 -18.72
CA ASN A 14 4.23 1.80 -18.32
C ASN A 14 5.04 2.49 -19.45
N PRO A 15 5.72 3.63 -19.18
CA PRO A 15 6.52 4.32 -20.18
C PRO A 15 7.81 3.57 -20.56
N HIS A 16 8.28 2.65 -19.71
CA HIS A 16 9.52 1.89 -19.88
C HIS A 16 9.34 0.40 -19.54
N PRO A 17 8.49 -0.35 -20.25
CA PRO A 17 8.20 -1.76 -19.96
C PRO A 17 9.38 -2.70 -20.24
N GLU A 18 10.39 -2.24 -20.98
CA GLU A 18 11.57 -3.02 -21.36
C GLU A 18 12.57 -3.23 -20.22
N ARG A 19 12.44 -2.51 -19.10
CA ARG A 19 13.37 -2.59 -17.96
C ARG A 19 12.62 -2.69 -16.64
N ASP A 20 13.24 -3.35 -15.68
CA ASP A 20 12.77 -3.29 -14.30
C ASP A 20 13.17 -1.94 -13.68
N TYR A 21 12.23 -1.30 -13.00
CA TYR A 21 12.47 -0.15 -12.13
C TYR A 21 11.54 -0.22 -10.93
N VAL A 22 12.00 0.27 -9.78
CA VAL A 22 11.20 0.31 -8.56
C VAL A 22 10.51 1.67 -8.47
N VAL A 23 9.22 1.64 -8.20
CA VAL A 23 8.46 2.79 -7.72
C VAL A 23 8.24 2.62 -6.23
N HIS A 24 8.73 3.57 -5.45
CA HIS A 24 8.48 3.67 -4.01
C HIS A 24 7.52 4.81 -3.73
N MET A 25 6.48 4.56 -2.92
CA MET A 25 5.52 5.58 -2.49
C MET A 25 5.32 5.51 -0.98
N ASP A 26 5.52 6.65 -0.32
CA ASP A 26 5.09 6.90 1.05
C ASP A 26 3.65 7.41 1.06
N LEU A 27 2.80 6.74 1.84
CA LEU A 27 1.38 7.04 1.97
C LEU A 27 1.06 7.27 3.46
N PRO A 28 1.45 8.43 4.01
CA PRO A 28 1.41 8.70 5.46
C PRO A 28 0.02 9.03 6.00
N GLU A 29 -0.97 9.22 5.12
CA GLU A 29 -2.30 9.73 5.47
C GLU A 29 -3.39 8.70 5.20
N PHE A 30 -3.34 7.55 5.89
CA PHE A 30 -4.43 6.58 5.85
C PHE A 30 -5.22 6.53 7.15
N THR A 31 -6.53 6.37 7.04
CA THR A 31 -7.40 6.08 8.17
C THR A 31 -8.60 5.24 7.76
N CYS A 32 -9.06 4.38 8.66
CA CYS A 32 -10.33 3.65 8.58
C CYS A 32 -10.92 3.49 9.99
N LEU A 33 -12.02 2.77 10.15
CA LEU A 33 -12.62 2.49 11.46
C LEU A 33 -12.24 1.10 11.96
N CYS A 34 -12.07 0.97 13.27
CA CYS A 34 -12.02 -0.31 13.95
C CYS A 34 -13.42 -0.95 13.88
N PRO A 35 -13.57 -2.19 13.36
CA PRO A 35 -14.88 -2.81 13.16
C PRO A 35 -15.61 -3.14 14.46
N LEU A 36 -14.88 -3.21 15.58
CA LEU A 36 -15.44 -3.54 16.89
C LEU A 36 -15.89 -2.32 17.69
N THR A 37 -15.15 -1.21 17.59
CA THR A 37 -15.35 -0.03 18.46
C THR A 37 -15.82 1.20 17.70
N GLY A 38 -15.70 1.22 16.37
CA GLY A 38 -15.95 2.40 15.54
C GLY A 38 -14.92 3.52 15.70
N GLN A 39 -13.84 3.31 16.47
CA GLN A 39 -12.78 4.31 16.61
C GLN A 39 -11.89 4.38 15.36
N PRO A 40 -11.36 5.56 15.00
CA PRO A 40 -10.58 5.73 13.77
C PRO A 40 -9.15 5.22 13.91
N ASP A 41 -8.79 4.15 13.22
CA ASP A 41 -7.44 3.63 13.11
C ASP A 41 -6.65 4.40 12.05
N PHE A 42 -5.34 4.54 12.26
CA PHE A 42 -4.44 5.26 11.36
C PHE A 42 -3.28 4.36 10.95
N ALA A 43 -2.79 4.55 9.73
CA ALA A 43 -1.62 3.84 9.24
C ALA A 43 -0.76 4.72 8.33
N HIS A 44 0.53 4.40 8.30
CA HIS A 44 1.46 4.82 7.26
C HIS A 44 1.71 3.60 6.36
N PHE A 45 1.26 3.67 5.09
CA PHE A 45 1.59 2.66 4.10
C PHE A 45 2.86 3.01 3.33
N MET A 46 3.73 2.03 3.13
CA MET A 46 4.83 2.11 2.15
C MET A 46 4.57 1.09 1.06
N LEU A 47 4.49 1.58 -0.18
CA LEU A 47 4.24 0.77 -1.36
C LEU A 47 5.49 0.79 -2.24
N ASP A 48 6.09 -0.38 -2.41
CA ASP A 48 7.13 -0.62 -3.41
C ASP A 48 6.56 -1.50 -4.51
N PHE A 49 6.73 -1.15 -5.79
CA PHE A 49 6.36 -2.06 -6.87
C PHE A 49 7.28 -1.92 -8.08
N ILE A 50 7.37 -3.00 -8.84
CA ILE A 50 8.00 -3.05 -10.16
C ILE A 50 6.86 -3.28 -11.16
N PRO A 51 6.49 -2.27 -11.95
CA PRO A 51 5.39 -2.39 -12.89
C PRO A 51 5.75 -3.35 -14.01
N ASP A 52 4.74 -4.05 -14.54
CA ASP A 52 4.85 -4.71 -15.83
C ASP A 52 4.37 -3.76 -16.94
N GLN A 53 3.12 -3.90 -17.41
CA GLN A 53 2.58 -3.07 -18.49
C GLN A 53 1.93 -1.77 -18.00
N HIS A 54 1.63 -1.65 -16.71
CA HIS A 54 0.85 -0.54 -16.16
C HIS A 54 1.43 -0.02 -14.84
N ASN A 55 1.23 1.27 -14.60
CA ASN A 55 1.42 1.93 -13.31
C ASN A 55 0.06 2.38 -12.76
N VAL A 56 -0.04 2.52 -11.43
CA VAL A 56 -1.20 3.12 -10.77
C VAL A 56 -1.16 4.65 -10.91
N GLU A 57 -2.31 5.26 -11.19
CA GLU A 57 -2.42 6.72 -11.26
C GLU A 57 -2.53 7.32 -9.85
N LEU A 58 -1.68 8.30 -9.55
CA LEU A 58 -1.45 8.79 -8.19
C LEU A 58 -2.70 9.45 -7.57
N LYS A 59 -3.47 10.22 -8.35
CA LYS A 59 -4.68 10.87 -7.83
C LYS A 59 -5.74 9.84 -7.48
N SER A 60 -5.98 8.84 -8.31
CA SER A 60 -6.93 7.76 -8.09
C SER A 60 -6.56 6.95 -6.85
N LEU A 61 -5.27 6.63 -6.67
CA LEU A 61 -4.77 5.96 -5.46
C LEU A 61 -5.07 6.77 -4.20
N LYS A 62 -4.84 8.09 -4.22
CA LYS A 62 -5.18 8.97 -3.10
C LYS A 62 -6.67 8.94 -2.77
N LEU A 63 -7.53 9.03 -3.80
CA LEU A 63 -8.99 9.04 -3.59
C LEU A 63 -9.51 7.67 -3.12
N TYR A 64 -8.90 6.60 -3.60
CA TYR A 64 -9.13 5.22 -3.14
C TYR A 64 -8.79 5.05 -1.67
N LEU A 65 -7.60 5.47 -1.22
CA LEU A 65 -7.23 5.42 0.18
C LEU A 65 -8.16 6.27 1.07
N TRP A 66 -8.54 7.46 0.60
CA TRP A 66 -9.49 8.30 1.33
C TRP A 66 -10.88 7.65 1.47
N SER A 67 -11.31 6.85 0.50
CA SER A 67 -12.63 6.21 0.53
C SER A 67 -12.85 5.24 1.69
N PHE A 68 -11.79 4.82 2.39
CA PHE A 68 -11.83 3.92 3.55
C PHE A 68 -12.07 4.61 4.90
N ARG A 69 -12.06 5.95 4.95
CA ARG A 69 -12.12 6.71 6.22
C ARG A 69 -13.22 6.25 7.17
N ASP A 70 -14.40 5.95 6.63
CA ASP A 70 -15.59 5.57 7.39
C ASP A 70 -15.89 4.06 7.30
N GLU A 71 -14.94 3.24 6.83
CA GLU A 71 -15.11 1.78 6.68
C GLU A 71 -14.49 1.02 7.84
N GLY A 72 -15.25 0.06 8.41
CA GLY A 72 -14.78 -0.83 9.47
C GLY A 72 -13.99 -2.02 8.95
N ALA A 73 -12.72 -2.17 9.33
CA ALA A 73 -11.92 -3.36 9.00
C ALA A 73 -10.75 -3.60 9.96
N PHE A 74 -10.35 -4.86 10.11
CA PHE A 74 -9.09 -5.20 10.80
C PHE A 74 -7.88 -4.74 9.98
N HIS A 75 -6.77 -4.47 10.66
CA HIS A 75 -5.52 -3.98 10.05
C HIS A 75 -5.04 -4.90 8.94
N GLU A 76 -5.06 -6.21 9.18
CA GLU A 76 -4.66 -7.26 8.26
C GLU A 76 -5.57 -7.31 7.03
N ALA A 77 -6.88 -7.30 7.26
CA ALA A 77 -7.87 -7.35 6.18
C ALA A 77 -7.77 -6.12 5.27
N MET A 78 -7.61 -4.94 5.86
CA MET A 78 -7.49 -3.69 5.12
C MET A 78 -6.18 -3.65 4.30
N THR A 79 -5.07 -4.03 4.90
CA THR A 79 -3.76 -4.06 4.22
C THR A 79 -3.76 -5.06 3.05
N ASN A 80 -4.31 -6.26 3.25
CA ASN A 80 -4.43 -7.26 2.16
C ASN A 80 -5.36 -6.78 1.05
N ARG A 81 -6.51 -6.18 1.38
CA ARG A 81 -7.43 -5.66 0.37
C ARG A 81 -6.78 -4.59 -0.52
N ILE A 82 -6.05 -3.64 0.07
CA ILE A 82 -5.34 -2.62 -0.69
C ILE A 82 -4.30 -3.26 -1.61
N ALA A 83 -3.55 -4.26 -1.11
CA ALA A 83 -2.59 -4.99 -1.94
C ALA A 83 -3.28 -5.73 -3.09
N ASP A 84 -4.35 -6.47 -2.83
CA ASP A 84 -5.10 -7.25 -3.82
C ASP A 84 -5.70 -6.36 -4.91
N ASP A 85 -6.29 -5.22 -4.53
CA ASP A 85 -6.87 -4.26 -5.48
C ASP A 85 -5.78 -3.65 -6.37
N LEU A 86 -4.61 -3.31 -5.81
CA LEU A 86 -3.46 -2.82 -6.59
C LEU A 86 -2.90 -3.89 -7.52
N ILE A 87 -2.72 -5.13 -7.03
CA ILE A 87 -2.24 -6.27 -7.82
C ILE A 87 -3.21 -6.53 -8.99
N GLY A 88 -4.51 -6.58 -8.73
CA GLY A 88 -5.54 -6.78 -9.75
C GLY A 88 -5.58 -5.66 -10.78
N LEU A 89 -5.33 -4.41 -10.36
CA LEU A 89 -5.31 -3.25 -11.23
C LEU A 89 -4.11 -3.25 -12.18
N ILE A 90 -2.88 -3.39 -11.65
CA ILE A 90 -1.66 -3.12 -12.43
C ILE A 90 -0.91 -4.38 -12.85
N ASN A 91 -1.23 -5.54 -12.28
CA ASN A 91 -0.55 -6.82 -12.51
C ASN A 91 0.98 -6.66 -12.51
N PRO A 92 1.57 -6.21 -11.39
CA PRO A 92 2.98 -5.85 -11.34
C PRO A 92 3.88 -7.09 -11.35
N ARG A 93 5.12 -6.94 -11.81
CA ARG A 93 6.14 -7.99 -11.70
C ARG A 93 6.44 -8.32 -10.25
N TYR A 94 6.47 -7.28 -9.42
CA TYR A 94 6.63 -7.34 -7.98
C TYR A 94 5.82 -6.24 -7.32
N LEU A 95 5.21 -6.53 -6.17
CA LEU A 95 4.63 -5.54 -5.29
C LEU A 95 4.91 -5.91 -3.84
N ARG A 96 5.23 -4.90 -3.03
CA ARG A 96 5.35 -4.99 -1.59
C ARG A 96 4.60 -3.84 -0.96
N LEU A 97 3.67 -4.16 -0.08
CA LEU A 97 2.93 -3.19 0.70
C LEU A 97 3.18 -3.45 2.19
N LEU A 98 3.74 -2.46 2.89
CA LEU A 98 3.85 -2.47 4.34
C LEU A 98 2.85 -1.47 4.92
N GLY A 99 1.86 -1.96 5.67
CA GLY A 99 1.01 -1.13 6.51
C GLY A 99 1.57 -1.04 7.93
N ARG A 100 2.05 0.13 8.32
CA ARG A 100 2.44 0.43 9.71
C ARG A 100 1.28 1.10 10.43
N TRP A 101 0.58 0.35 11.25
CA TRP A 101 -0.60 0.80 11.98
C TRP A 101 -0.21 1.44 13.31
N TYR A 102 -0.87 2.56 13.61
CA TYR A 102 -0.58 3.35 14.81
C TYR A 102 -1.09 2.64 16.07
N VAL A 103 -0.54 3.05 17.21
CA VAL A 103 -0.73 2.36 18.49
C VAL A 103 -2.20 2.22 18.90
N ARG A 104 -2.57 1.01 19.31
CA ARG A 104 -3.84 0.65 19.94
C ARG A 104 -3.60 -0.20 21.18
N GLY A 105 -4.08 0.26 22.32
CA GLY A 105 -3.87 -0.45 23.60
C GLY A 105 -2.39 -0.65 23.95
N GLY A 106 -1.50 0.24 23.50
CA GLY A 106 -0.05 0.09 23.69
C GLY A 106 0.64 -0.86 22.71
N ILE A 107 -0.08 -1.40 21.73
CA ILE A 107 0.44 -2.34 20.73
C ILE A 107 0.39 -1.69 19.35
N THR A 108 1.41 -1.92 18.55
CA THR A 108 1.49 -1.47 17.16
C THR A 108 1.55 -2.69 16.25
N THR A 109 0.98 -2.56 15.04
CA THR A 109 0.85 -3.67 14.11
C THR A 109 1.50 -3.29 12.79
N ASP A 110 2.47 -4.07 12.34
CA ASP A 110 3.05 -3.97 11.01
C ASP A 110 2.54 -5.15 10.18
N VAL A 111 1.91 -4.89 9.04
CA VAL A 111 1.41 -5.93 8.12
C VAL A 111 2.14 -5.80 6.79
N LEU A 112 2.92 -6.82 6.42
CA LEU A 112 3.69 -6.86 5.18
C LEU A 112 3.06 -7.86 4.20
N ILE A 113 2.74 -7.41 3.00
CA ILE A 113 2.36 -8.25 1.86
C ILE A 113 3.44 -8.15 0.80
N GLU A 114 3.81 -9.29 0.22
CA GLU A 114 4.64 -9.38 -0.98
C GLU A 114 3.91 -10.21 -2.05
N HIS A 115 3.95 -9.70 -3.28
CA HIS A 115 3.48 -10.38 -4.47
C HIS A 115 4.60 -10.43 -5.50
N ARG A 116 4.73 -11.57 -6.19
CA ARG A 116 5.66 -11.79 -7.29
C ARG A 116 4.90 -12.45 -8.44
N GLN A 117 5.04 -11.90 -9.63
CA GLN A 117 4.52 -12.54 -10.83
C GLN A 117 5.22 -13.90 -11.02
N PRO A 118 4.48 -14.99 -11.31
CA PRO A 118 5.09 -16.30 -11.54
C PRO A 118 6.15 -16.26 -12.65
N GLY A 119 7.33 -16.80 -12.34
CA GLY A 119 8.45 -16.85 -13.29
C GLY A 119 9.30 -15.58 -13.39
N TRP A 120 8.87 -14.46 -12.81
CA TRP A 120 9.71 -13.26 -12.73
C TRP A 120 10.67 -13.34 -11.54
N GLN A 121 11.94 -13.03 -11.79
CA GLN A 121 12.97 -12.93 -10.76
C GLN A 121 14.00 -11.86 -11.14
N ASN A 122 14.31 -10.99 -10.18
CA ASN A 122 15.43 -10.06 -10.27
C ASN A 122 16.01 -9.84 -8.85
N PRO A 123 16.87 -10.75 -8.37
CA PRO A 123 17.39 -10.66 -7.00
C PRO A 123 18.19 -9.38 -6.75
N ASP A 124 18.86 -8.85 -7.78
CA ASP A 124 19.71 -7.66 -7.67
C ASP A 124 18.88 -6.40 -7.37
N ILE A 125 17.74 -6.21 -8.04
CA ILE A 125 16.87 -5.06 -7.76
C ILE A 125 16.11 -5.23 -6.44
N LEU A 126 15.71 -6.46 -6.11
CA LEU A 126 15.03 -6.74 -4.84
C LEU A 126 15.96 -6.51 -3.64
N GLY A 127 17.26 -6.77 -3.80
CA GLY A 127 18.28 -6.47 -2.79
C GLY A 127 18.51 -4.97 -2.55
N GLN A 128 18.07 -4.11 -3.47
CA GLN A 128 18.15 -2.64 -3.35
C GLN A 128 16.92 -2.02 -2.70
N LEU A 129 15.84 -2.77 -2.53
CA LEU A 129 14.64 -2.27 -1.87
C LEU A 129 14.96 -1.86 -0.43
N PRO A 130 14.32 -0.78 0.08
CA PRO A 130 14.48 -0.40 1.48
C PRO A 130 14.24 -1.61 2.39
N THR A 131 15.16 -1.87 3.32
CA THR A 131 14.98 -2.94 4.29
C THR A 131 13.75 -2.64 5.12
N VAL A 132 12.81 -3.59 5.17
CA VAL A 132 11.69 -3.51 6.11
C VAL A 132 12.27 -3.57 7.52
N ARG A 133 12.36 -2.41 8.15
CA ARG A 133 12.64 -2.32 9.57
C ARG A 133 11.32 -2.47 10.29
N TRP A 134 11.06 -3.67 10.83
CA TRP A 134 10.03 -3.87 11.84
C TRP A 134 10.31 -2.89 12.95
N ALA A 135 9.37 -1.98 13.19
CA ALA A 135 9.69 -0.79 13.94
C ALA A 135 10.06 -1.12 15.40
N GLN A 136 11.21 -0.63 15.86
CA GLN A 136 11.37 -0.22 17.25
C GLN A 136 10.67 1.14 17.34
N HIS A 137 9.38 1.16 17.70
CA HIS A 137 8.63 2.42 17.75
C HIS A 137 9.32 3.42 18.67
N GLN A 138 9.64 4.61 18.16
CA GLN A 138 9.91 5.75 19.04
C GLN A 138 8.57 6.23 19.60
N PRO A 139 8.43 6.37 20.92
CA PRO A 139 7.20 6.88 21.52
C PRO A 139 7.07 8.38 21.21
N GLY A 140 6.00 8.75 20.51
CA GLY A 140 5.42 10.10 20.54
C GLY A 140 5.78 11.03 19.38
N HIS A 141 4.77 11.34 18.56
CA HIS A 141 4.47 12.72 18.15
C HIS A 141 2.97 12.95 18.28
#